data_AF-A0A380DL70-F1
#
_entry.id   AF-A0A380DL70-F1
#
_cell.length_a   1.000
_cell.length_b   1.000
_cell.length_c   1.000
_cell.angle_alpha   90.00
_cell.angle_beta   90.00
_cell.angle_gamma   90.00
#
_symmetry.space_group_name_H-M   'P 1'
#
loop_
_entity.id
_entity.type
_entity.pdbx_description
1 polymer ?
#
loop_
_entity_poly.entity_id
_entity_poly.type
_entity_poly.pdbx_seq_one_letter_code
_entity_poly.pdbx_strand_id
1 'polypeptide(L)' 'MENKEVYTWTINGEEDLTKYLQTNVDGIITDDPALADQIKEEKKDETYFDRSIRILFE' A
#
# COMPACT_ATOMS: atom_id res chain seq x y z
N MET A 1 -21.35 7.25 -7.39
CA MET A 1 -20.69 6.89 -6.13
C MET A 1 -19.45 7.78 -6.05
N GLU A 2 -19.32 8.62 -5.04
CA GLU A 2 -18.17 9.52 -4.91
C GLU A 2 -16.86 8.69 -4.83
N ASN A 3 -15.80 9.18 -5.47
CA ASN A 3 -14.44 8.62 -5.41
C ASN A 3 -13.89 8.77 -3.98
N LYS A 4 -14.29 7.89 -3.07
CA LYS A 4 -13.85 7.91 -1.68
C LYS A 4 -12.59 7.07 -1.52
N GLU A 5 -11.57 7.68 -0.95
CA GLU A 5 -10.31 7.03 -0.60
C GLU A 5 -10.44 6.29 0.75
N VAL A 6 -9.82 5.12 0.85
CA VAL A 6 -9.83 4.25 2.02
C VAL A 6 -8.44 4.23 2.65
N TYR A 7 -8.35 4.66 3.90
CA TYR A 7 -7.12 4.66 4.68
C TYR A 7 -7.20 3.72 5.87
N THR A 8 -6.10 3.05 6.19
CA THR A 8 -5.95 2.24 7.42
C THR A 8 -4.96 2.89 8.39
N TRP A 9 -5.24 2.81 9.68
CA TRP A 9 -4.49 3.51 10.74
C TRP A 9 -4.65 2.79 12.09
N THR A 10 -3.69 2.86 13.03
CA THR A 10 -2.25 3.05 12.79
C THR A 10 -1.62 1.67 12.66
N ILE A 11 -0.88 1.43 11.58
CA ILE A 11 -0.25 0.13 11.32
C ILE A 11 1.26 0.28 11.47
N ASN A 12 1.84 -0.38 12.48
CA ASN A 12 3.26 -0.24 12.81
C ASN A 12 4.05 -1.55 12.70
N GLY A 13 3.38 -2.70 12.53
CA GLY A 13 4.02 -4.01 12.44
C GLY A 13 4.34 -4.41 11.01
N GLU A 14 5.50 -5.02 10.77
CA GLU A 14 5.94 -5.49 9.45
C GLU A 14 4.94 -6.46 8.78
N GLU A 15 4.36 -7.39 9.55
CA GLU A 15 3.36 -8.35 9.03
C GLU A 15 2.10 -7.63 8.52
N ASP A 16 1.56 -6.71 9.33
CA ASP A 16 0.38 -5.94 8.96
C ASP A 16 0.69 -4.96 7.82
N LEU A 17 1.86 -4.33 7.81
CA LEU A 17 2.31 -3.49 6.70
C LEU A 17 2.40 -4.29 5.40
N THR A 18 3.04 -5.45 5.42
CA THR A 18 3.14 -6.36 4.27
C THR A 18 1.76 -6.72 3.75
N LYS A 19 0.85 -7.09 4.66
CA LYS A 19 -0.53 -7.44 4.30
C LYS A 19 -1.26 -6.27 3.67
N TYR A 20 -1.31 -5.11 4.32
CA TYR A 20 -2.13 -3.98 3.87
C TYR A 20 -1.54 -3.27 2.64
N LEU A 21 -0.21 -3.25 2.47
CA LEU A 21 0.44 -2.76 1.25
C LEU A 21 0.05 -3.58 0.01
N GLN A 22 -0.39 -4.83 0.19
CA GLN A 22 -0.88 -5.72 -0.88
C GLN A 22 -2.41 -5.68 -1.06
N THR A 23 -3.13 -4.84 -0.31
CA THR A 23 -4.59 -4.66 -0.44
C THR A 23 -4.94 -3.42 -1.28
N ASN A 24 -6.23 -3.19 -1.51
CA ASN A 24 -6.74 -2.05 -2.28
C ASN A 24 -6.96 -0.77 -1.44
N VAL A 25 -6.25 -0.61 -0.31
CA VAL A 25 -6.27 0.65 0.45
C VAL A 25 -5.51 1.72 -0.31
N ASP A 26 -5.98 2.96 -0.22
CA ASP A 26 -5.38 4.11 -0.90
C ASP A 26 -4.22 4.71 -0.08
N GLY A 27 -4.14 4.37 1.22
CA GLY A 27 -2.98 4.72 2.04
C GLY A 27 -2.98 4.06 3.42
N ILE A 28 -1.80 4.08 4.05
CA ILE A 28 -1.55 3.57 5.40
C ILE A 28 -0.98 4.73 6.23
N ILE A 29 -1.53 4.93 7.44
CA ILE A 29 -0.97 5.80 8.46
C ILE A 29 -0.13 4.94 9.39
N THR A 30 1.16 5.24 9.50
CA THR A 30 2.18 4.52 10.29
C THR A 30 3.08 5.52 11.00
N ASP A 31 3.56 5.14 12.18
CA ASP A 31 4.61 5.89 12.89
C ASP A 31 6.01 5.62 12.31
N ASP A 32 6.16 4.55 11.52
CA ASP A 32 7.40 4.18 10.83
C ASP A 32 7.18 4.10 9.30
N PRO A 33 7.26 5.24 8.59
CA PRO A 33 7.16 5.26 7.13
C PRO A 33 8.34 4.59 6.43
N ALA A 34 9.51 4.54 7.07
CA ALA A 34 10.71 3.95 6.47
C ALA A 34 10.58 2.43 6.34
N LEU A 35 10.02 1.76 7.34
CA LEU A 35 9.70 0.33 7.27
C LEU A 35 8.68 0.04 6.15
N ALA A 36 7.67 0.88 6.00
CA ALA A 36 6.67 0.71 4.92
C ALA A 36 7.31 0.84 3.53
N ASP A 37 8.20 1.81 3.32
CA ASP A 37 8.93 1.99 2.06
C ASP A 37 9.88 0.82 1.77
N GLN A 38 10.56 0.30 2.79
CA GLN A 38 11.43 -0.87 2.66
C GLN A 38 10.64 -2.09 2.18
N ILE A 39 9.55 -2.44 2.86
CA ILE A 39 8.68 -3.59 2.49
C ILE A 39 8.13 -3.41 1.08
N LYS A 40 7.75 -2.18 0.72
CA LYS A 40 7.24 -1.86 -0.62
C LYS A 40 8.27 -2.16 -1.71
N GLU A 41 9.54 -1.80 -1.51
CA GLU A 41 10.60 -2.08 -2.49
C GLU A 41 10.95 -3.58 -2.51
N GLU A 42 11.02 -4.25 -1.35
CA GLU A 42 11.29 -5.69 -1.26
C GLU A 42 10.22 -6.55 -1.95
N LYS A 43 8.95 -6.13 -1.90
CA LYS A 43 7.81 -6.88 -2.45
C LYS A 43 7.42 -6.50 -3.87
N LYS A 44 8.13 -5.55 -4.48
CA LYS A 44 7.88 -5.03 -5.82
C LYS A 44 7.89 -6.09 -6.92
N ASP A 45 8.73 -7.11 -6.77
CA ASP A 45 8.88 -8.22 -7.73
C ASP A 45 7.97 -9.43 -7.42
N GLU A 46 7.37 -9.49 -6.22
CA GLU A 46 6.66 -10.68 -5.72
C GLU A 46 5.14 -10.62 -5.86
N THR A 47 4.52 -9.45 -6.05
CA THR A 47 3.04 -9.35 -6.15
C THR A 47 2.55 -8.05 -6.78
N TYR A 48 1.35 -8.12 -7.36
CA TYR A 48 0.61 -7.07 -8.06
C TYR A 48 0.51 -5.74 -7.28
N PHE A 49 1.57 -4.93 -7.34
CA PHE A 49 1.53 -3.49 -7.05
C PHE A 49 0.74 -2.69 -8.10
N ASP A 50 0.08 -3.38 -9.05
CA ASP A 50 -0.64 -2.72 -10.11
C ASP A 50 -2.03 -2.28 -9.68
N ARG A 51 -2.05 -1.15 -8.99
CA ARG A 51 -3.09 -0.14 -9.21
C ARG A 51 -2.45 1.25 -9.35
N SER A 52 -1.36 1.31 -10.11
CA SER A 52 -0.82 2.58 -10.62
C SER A 52 -0.51 2.58 -12.13
N ILE A 53 -0.65 1.44 -12.85
CA ILE A 53 -0.57 1.38 -14.34
C ILE A 53 -1.95 1.50 -15.02
N ARG A 54 -3.06 1.64 -14.27
CA ARG A 54 -4.38 1.79 -14.92
C ARG A 54 -4.70 3.20 -15.44
N ILE A 55 -3.88 4.20 -15.11
CA ILE A 55 -4.02 5.58 -15.62
C ILE A 55 -3.19 5.80 -16.91
N LEU A 56 -2.34 4.84 -17.30
CA LEU A 56 -1.53 4.92 -18.54
C LEU A 56 -2.21 4.28 -19.78
N PHE A 57 -3.41 3.71 -19.64
CA PHE A 57 -4.17 3.10 -20.73
C PHE A 57 -5.68 3.43 -20.69
N GLU A 58 -6.04 4.66 -20.32
CA GLU A 58 -7.29 5.32 -20.77
C GLU A 58 -6.96 6.64 -21.47
#